data_AF-A0A438FS25-F1
#
_entry.id   AF-A0A438FS25-F1
#
_cell.length_a   1.000
_cell.length_b   1.000
_cell.length_c   1.000
_cell.angle_alpha   90.00
_cell.angle_beta   90.00
_cell.angle_gamma   90.00
#
_symmetry.space_group_name_H-M   'P 1'
#
loop_
_entity.id
_entity.type
_entity.pdbx_description
1 polymer ?
#
loop_
_entity_poly.entity_id
_entity_poly.type
_entity_poly.pdbx_seq_one_letter_code
_entity_poly.pdbx_strand_id
1 'polypeptide(L)'
;MINLIRETLFGIKYSIKILSLELWYNTVLILLTGNLKNARVAIDALSICININGWEMMISLGFMAAASVRISNELGRGSSKAAKFSIVTTVITSFSIGFVLFIFFLFLRGRLAYIFTDSQDVAKAGSRSVSSIGLLHSFEQCSTSSLR
;
A
#
# COMPACT_ATOMS: atom_id res chain seq x y z
N MET A 1 5.90 31.00 13.29
CA MET A 1 5.62 30.78 11.85
C MET A 1 6.83 30.19 11.11
N ILE A 2 8.01 30.82 11.13
CA ILE A 2 9.24 30.31 10.48
C ILE A 2 9.67 28.89 10.95
N ASN A 3 9.60 28.62 12.27
CA ASN A 3 9.95 27.29 12.80
C ASN A 3 8.94 26.21 12.38
N LEU A 4 7.66 26.56 12.23
CA LEU A 4 6.61 25.64 11.77
C LEU A 4 6.78 25.31 10.28
N ILE A 5 7.18 26.28 9.47
CA ILE A 5 7.52 26.08 8.06
C ILE A 5 8.79 25.23 7.93
N ARG A 6 9.79 25.42 8.79
CA ARG A 6 11.01 24.60 8.80
C ARG A 6 10.72 23.14 9.14
N GLU A 7 9.91 22.88 10.17
CA GLU A 7 9.47 21.55 10.61
C GLU A 7 8.68 20.81 9.50
N THR A 8 7.72 21.50 8.86
CA THR A 8 6.92 20.92 7.77
C THR A 8 7.76 20.66 6.52
N LEU A 9 8.65 21.58 6.15
CA LEU A 9 9.56 21.41 5.02
C LEU A 9 10.56 20.27 5.25
N PHE A 10 11.02 20.09 6.50
CA PHE A 10 11.86 18.95 6.88
C PHE A 10 11.04 17.65 6.74
N GLY A 11 9.84 17.56 7.31
CA GLY A 11 8.98 16.38 7.15
C GLY A 11 8.70 15.99 5.68
N ILE A 12 8.47 16.96 4.80
CA ILE A 12 8.25 16.73 3.37
C ILE A 12 9.54 16.22 2.69
N LYS A 13 10.69 16.86 2.96
CA LYS A 13 11.98 16.43 2.40
C LYS A 13 12.35 15.01 2.81
N TYR A 14 12.04 14.60 4.04
CA TYR A 14 12.32 13.25 4.52
C TYR A 14 11.39 12.22 3.87
N SER A 15 10.09 12.53 3.75
CA SER A 15 9.12 11.62 3.11
C SER A 15 9.48 11.30 1.65
N ILE A 16 9.94 12.30 0.89
CA ILE A 16 10.37 12.11 -0.51
C ILE A 16 11.63 11.23 -0.60
N LYS A 17 12.57 11.38 0.35
CA LYS A 17 13.77 10.55 0.41
C LYS A 17 13.47 9.09 0.72
N ILE A 18 12.55 8.84 1.66
CA ILE A 18 12.13 7.47 2.05
C ILE A 18 11.49 6.76 0.84
N LEU A 19 10.56 7.42 0.13
CA LEU A 19 9.90 6.86 -1.04
C LEU A 19 10.89 6.54 -2.19
N SER A 20 11.86 7.43 -2.43
CA SER A 20 12.89 7.21 -3.44
C SER A 20 13.79 6.01 -3.11
N LEU A 21 14.18 5.87 -1.84
CA LEU A 21 14.96 4.73 -1.35
C LEU A 21 14.19 3.41 -1.49
N GLU A 22 12.88 3.43 -1.26
CA GLU A 22 12.03 2.25 -1.41
C GLU A 22 11.93 1.78 -2.87
N LEU A 23 11.79 2.70 -3.83
CA LEU A 23 11.81 2.37 -5.27
C LEU A 23 13.17 1.82 -5.74
N TRP A 24 14.26 2.41 -5.25
CA TRP A 24 15.61 1.91 -5.51
C TRP A 24 15.84 0.52 -4.93
N TYR A 25 15.40 0.29 -3.69
CA TYR A 25 15.50 -1.01 -3.01
C TYR A 25 14.77 -2.10 -3.77
N ASN A 26 13.53 -1.84 -4.23
CA ASN A 26 12.76 -2.79 -5.04
C ASN A 26 13.48 -3.15 -6.35
N THR A 27 14.14 -2.19 -7.00
CA THR A 27 14.91 -2.43 -8.23
C THR A 27 16.13 -3.31 -7.99
N VAL A 28 16.86 -3.07 -6.90
CA VAL A 28 18.00 -3.91 -6.48
C VAL A 28 17.52 -5.34 -6.15
N LEU A 29 16.35 -5.49 -5.52
CA LEU A 29 15.78 -6.80 -5.19
C LEU A 29 15.49 -7.63 -6.46
N ILE A 30 14.97 -7.00 -7.51
CA ILE A 30 14.73 -7.63 -8.81
C ILE A 30 16.06 -8.06 -9.44
N LEU A 31 17.09 -7.20 -9.41
CA LEU A 31 18.42 -7.50 -9.93
C LEU A 31 19.07 -8.70 -9.23
N LEU A 32 18.97 -8.78 -7.90
CA LEU A 32 19.50 -9.90 -7.11
C LEU A 32 18.75 -11.21 -7.38
N THR A 33 17.43 -11.14 -7.55
CA THR A 33 16.58 -12.30 -7.87
C THR A 33 16.91 -12.89 -9.24
N GLY A 34 17.46 -12.07 -10.15
CA GLY A 34 17.97 -12.51 -11.45
C GLY A 34 19.22 -13.38 -11.41
N ASN A 35 19.93 -13.45 -10.29
CA ASN A 35 21.14 -14.28 -10.15
C ASN A 35 20.86 -15.69 -9.58
N LEU A 36 19.59 -16.07 -9.42
CA LEU A 36 19.19 -17.39 -8.91
C LEU A 36 19.20 -18.46 -10.01
N LYS A 37 19.47 -19.72 -9.64
CA LYS A 37 19.48 -20.86 -10.58
C LYS A 37 18.16 -21.03 -11.37
N ASN A 38 17.03 -20.53 -10.83
CA ASN A 38 15.71 -20.47 -11.47
C ASN A 38 15.23 -19.01 -11.68
N ALA A 39 16.12 -18.12 -12.13
CA ALA A 39 15.89 -16.68 -12.24
C ALA A 39 14.62 -16.28 -13.02
N ARG A 40 14.30 -16.96 -14.12
CA ARG A 40 13.15 -16.60 -14.96
C ARG A 40 11.82 -16.68 -14.21
N VAL A 41 11.64 -17.76 -13.45
CA VAL A 41 10.44 -18.01 -12.64
C VAL A 41 10.38 -17.06 -11.44
N ALA A 42 11.51 -16.85 -10.77
CA ALA A 42 11.57 -16.00 -9.58
C ALA A 42 11.36 -14.51 -9.92
N ILE A 43 11.96 -14.02 -11.00
CA ILE A 43 11.76 -12.63 -11.46
C ILE A 43 10.32 -12.39 -11.90
N ASP A 44 9.70 -13.32 -12.63
CA ASP A 44 8.33 -13.16 -13.12
C ASP A 44 7.33 -13.06 -11.96
N ALA A 45 7.42 -13.99 -11.00
CA ALA A 45 6.61 -13.94 -9.78
C ALA A 45 6.86 -12.68 -8.94
N LEU A 46 8.12 -12.25 -8.84
CA LEU A 46 8.49 -11.04 -8.09
C LEU A 46 7.97 -9.76 -8.77
N SER A 47 8.06 -9.69 -10.10
CA SER A 47 7.59 -8.55 -10.90
C SER A 47 6.07 -8.37 -10.78
N ILE A 48 5.32 -9.46 -10.86
CA ILE A 48 3.86 -9.45 -10.64
C ILE A 48 3.55 -8.97 -9.22
N CYS A 49 4.29 -9.47 -8.22
CA CYS A 49 4.11 -9.07 -6.82
C CYS A 49 4.34 -7.57 -6.60
N ILE A 50 5.45 -7.02 -7.10
CA ILE A 50 5.79 -5.60 -6.93
C ILE A 50 4.78 -4.70 -7.68
N ASN A 51 4.29 -5.13 -8.84
CA ASN A 51 3.25 -4.39 -9.57
C ASN A 51 1.92 -4.31 -8.79
N ILE A 52 1.47 -5.42 -8.24
CA ILE A 52 0.23 -5.45 -7.42
C ILE A 52 0.38 -4.57 -6.18
N ASN A 53 1.54 -4.63 -5.50
CA ASN A 53 1.83 -3.76 -4.36
C ASN A 53 1.86 -2.28 -4.75
N GLY A 54 2.42 -1.93 -5.91
CA GLY A 54 2.43 -0.55 -6.40
C GLY A 54 1.02 -0.01 -6.65
N TRP A 55 0.11 -0.83 -7.16
CA TRP A 55 -1.30 -0.44 -7.36
C TRP A 55 -2.02 -0.23 -6.03
N GLU A 56 -1.82 -1.12 -5.07
CA GLU A 56 -2.37 -1.01 -3.72
C GLU A 56 -1.89 0.25 -2.99
N MET A 57 -0.60 0.57 -3.12
CA MET A 57 0.00 1.78 -2.54
C MET A 57 -0.60 3.06 -3.15
N MET A 58 -0.78 3.12 -4.48
CA MET A 58 -1.37 4.29 -5.14
C MET A 58 -2.81 4.54 -4.70
N ILE A 59 -3.62 3.48 -4.58
CA ILE A 59 -5.02 3.57 -4.12
C ILE A 59 -5.07 4.15 -2.70
N SER A 60 -4.20 3.66 -1.82
CA SER A 60 -4.18 4.03 -0.41
C SER A 60 -3.64 5.44 -0.17
N LEU A 61 -2.59 5.84 -0.90
CA LEU A 61 -2.09 7.21 -0.88
C LEU A 61 -3.16 8.20 -1.38
N GLY A 62 -3.90 7.85 -2.43
CA GLY A 62 -5.01 8.66 -2.94
C GLY A 62 -6.12 8.86 -1.90
N PHE A 63 -6.51 7.78 -1.21
CA PHE A 63 -7.51 7.85 -0.16
C PHE A 63 -7.05 8.68 1.04
N MET A 64 -5.80 8.49 1.50
CA MET A 64 -5.21 9.29 2.58
C MET A 64 -5.14 10.78 2.22
N ALA A 65 -4.73 11.11 0.99
CA ALA A 65 -4.68 12.49 0.52
C ALA A 65 -6.08 13.13 0.52
N ALA A 66 -7.10 12.44 0.00
CA ALA A 66 -8.48 12.94 -0.03
C ALA A 66 -9.05 13.15 1.38
N ALA A 67 -8.84 12.19 2.29
CA ALA A 67 -9.26 12.30 3.69
C ALA A 67 -8.57 13.48 4.39
N SER A 68 -7.26 13.66 4.17
CA SER A 68 -6.49 14.75 4.77
C SER A 68 -7.03 16.11 4.38
N VAL A 69 -7.32 16.34 3.09
CA VAL A 69 -7.88 17.61 2.59
C VAL A 69 -9.26 17.88 3.20
N ARG A 70 -10.12 16.86 3.31
CA ARG A 70 -11.45 17.00 3.93
C ARG A 70 -11.34 17.36 5.41
N ILE A 71 -10.50 16.67 6.18
CA ILE A 71 -10.31 16.92 7.61
C ILE A 71 -9.68 18.31 7.83
N SER A 72 -8.68 18.68 7.03
CA SER A 72 -8.06 20.00 7.08
C SER A 72 -9.04 21.12 6.77
N ASN A 73 -9.96 20.92 5.81
CA ASN A 73 -10.98 21.91 5.50
C ASN A 73 -11.99 22.11 6.65
N GLU A 74 -12.44 21.03 7.30
CA GLU A 74 -13.34 21.13 8.46
C GLU A 74 -12.66 21.75 9.70
N LEU A 75 -11.37 21.45 9.90
CA LEU A 75 -10.55 22.08 10.94
C LEU A 75 -10.34 23.58 10.68
N GLY A 76 -10.09 23.96 9.42
CA GLY A 76 -9.93 25.36 9.01
C GLY A 76 -11.21 26.19 9.20
N ARG A 77 -12.39 25.55 9.20
CA ARG A 77 -13.69 26.19 9.50
C ARG A 77 -13.96 26.34 11.00
N GLY A 78 -13.06 25.92 11.89
CA GLY A 78 -13.23 26.01 13.35
C GLY A 78 -14.24 25.01 13.94
N SER A 79 -14.76 24.07 13.15
CA SER A 79 -15.75 23.09 13.58
C SER A 79 -15.10 21.77 14.01
N SER A 80 -14.72 21.69 15.28
CA SER A 80 -14.09 20.49 15.87
C SER A 80 -15.01 19.26 15.86
N LYS A 81 -16.34 19.44 15.91
CA LYS A 81 -17.32 18.34 15.79
C LYS A 81 -17.36 17.75 14.39
N ALA A 82 -17.32 18.60 13.35
CA ALA A 82 -17.32 18.14 11.96
C ALA A 82 -16.00 17.43 11.59
N ALA A 83 -14.86 17.92 12.10
CA ALA A 83 -13.57 17.26 11.92
C ALA A 83 -13.56 15.84 12.51
N LYS A 84 -14.08 15.66 13.73
CA LYS A 84 -14.20 14.33 14.37
C LYS A 84 -15.10 13.38 13.56
N PHE A 85 -16.24 13.87 13.08
CA PHE A 85 -17.13 13.07 12.23
C PHE A 85 -16.46 12.66 10.91
N SER A 86 -15.66 13.55 10.33
CA SER A 86 -14.89 13.29 9.11
C SER A 86 -13.87 12.16 9.32
N ILE A 87 -13.14 12.18 10.43
CA ILE A 87 -12.18 11.12 10.80
C ILE A 87 -12.89 9.77 10.98
N VAL A 88 -13.98 9.73 11.76
CA VAL A 88 -14.74 8.48 11.99
C VAL A 88 -15.28 7.90 10.68
N THR A 89 -15.81 8.75 9.80
CA THR A 89 -16.30 8.31 8.48
C THR A 89 -15.17 7.71 7.65
N THR A 90 -14.01 8.36 7.61
CA THR A 90 -12.82 7.88 6.89
C THR A 90 -12.38 6.50 7.38
N VAL A 91 -12.33 6.28 8.70
CA VAL A 91 -11.94 4.99 9.28
C VAL A 91 -12.91 3.87 8.88
N ILE A 92 -14.22 4.12 8.96
CA ILE A 92 -15.25 3.13 8.57
C ILE A 92 -15.15 2.80 7.08
N THR A 93 -14.94 3.80 6.23
CA THR A 93 -14.78 3.58 4.79
C THR A 93 -13.51 2.80 4.46
N SER A 94 -12.38 3.09 5.10
CA SER A 94 -11.14 2.31 4.93
C SER A 94 -11.32 0.85 5.32
N PHE A 95 -11.98 0.61 6.46
CA PHE A 95 -12.26 -0.75 6.92
C PHE A 95 -13.15 -1.50 5.94
N SER A 96 -14.17 -0.82 5.40
CA SER A 96 -15.09 -1.40 4.42
C SER A 96 -14.39 -1.72 3.09
N ILE A 97 -13.55 -0.81 2.58
CA ILE A 97 -12.74 -1.04 1.37
C ILE A 97 -11.77 -2.21 1.59
N GLY A 98 -11.07 -2.25 2.72
CA GLY A 98 -10.13 -3.32 3.05
C GLY A 98 -10.82 -4.69 3.14
N PHE A 99 -12.02 -4.74 3.74
CA PHE A 99 -12.81 -5.97 3.81
C PHE A 99 -13.28 -6.47 2.43
N VAL A 100 -13.72 -5.57 1.56
CA VAL A 100 -14.12 -5.91 0.18
C VAL A 100 -12.91 -6.41 -0.63
N LEU A 101 -11.78 -5.73 -0.55
CA LEU A 101 -10.54 -6.14 -1.21
C LEU A 101 -10.03 -7.48 -0.68
N PHE A 102 -10.12 -7.73 0.62
CA PHE A 102 -9.75 -9.01 1.23
C PHE A 102 -10.57 -10.18 0.66
N ILE A 103 -11.89 -10.01 0.56
CA ILE A 103 -12.78 -11.01 -0.07
C ILE A 103 -12.41 -11.16 -1.55
N PHE A 104 -12.19 -10.07 -2.27
CA PHE A 104 -11.82 -10.09 -3.68
C PHE A 104 -10.51 -10.86 -3.92
N PHE A 105 -9.46 -10.60 -3.14
CA PHE A 105 -8.18 -11.32 -3.23
C PHE A 105 -8.28 -12.79 -2.83
N LEU A 106 -9.15 -13.15 -1.87
CA LEU A 106 -9.43 -14.55 -1.55
C LEU A 106 -10.03 -15.31 -2.74
N PHE A 107 -10.96 -14.70 -3.48
CA PHE A 107 -11.54 -15.29 -4.69
C PHE A 107 -10.55 -15.29 -5.86
N LEU A 108 -9.78 -14.22 -6.05
CA LEU A 108 -8.81 -14.10 -7.14
C LEU A 108 -7.60 -15.02 -6.94
N ARG A 109 -7.23 -15.38 -5.70
CA ARG A 109 -6.16 -16.34 -5.39
C ARG A 109 -6.36 -17.68 -6.11
N GLY A 110 -7.61 -18.10 -6.32
CA GLY A 110 -7.93 -19.33 -7.06
C GLY A 110 -7.68 -19.24 -8.57
N ARG A 111 -7.72 -18.02 -9.16
CA ARG A 111 -7.61 -17.80 -10.62
C ARG A 111 -6.31 -17.14 -11.07
N LEU A 112 -5.70 -16.26 -10.25
CA LEU A 112 -4.40 -15.64 -10.54
C LEU A 112 -3.27 -16.68 -10.62
N ALA A 113 -3.36 -17.74 -9.80
CA ALA A 113 -2.46 -18.88 -9.81
C ALA A 113 -2.43 -19.61 -11.18
N TYR A 114 -3.53 -19.56 -11.94
CA TYR A 114 -3.70 -20.30 -13.19
C TYR A 114 -3.53 -19.43 -14.45
N ILE A 115 -3.66 -18.09 -14.32
CA ILE A 115 -3.54 -17.14 -15.44
C ILE A 115 -2.08 -16.75 -15.73
N PHE A 116 -1.20 -16.78 -14.72
CA PHE A 116 0.19 -16.32 -14.87
C PHE A 116 1.22 -17.45 -15.05
N THR A 117 0.84 -18.73 -14.93
CA THR A 117 1.78 -19.84 -15.11
C THR A 117 1.09 -21.19 -15.39
N ASP A 118 1.64 -22.00 -16.30
CA ASP A 118 1.28 -23.41 -16.51
C ASP A 118 1.99 -24.35 -15.49
N SER A 119 3.00 -23.84 -14.78
CA SER A 119 3.82 -24.61 -13.84
C SER A 119 3.36 -24.43 -12.38
N GLN A 120 2.87 -25.52 -11.76
CA GLN A 120 2.30 -25.56 -10.40
C GLN A 120 3.18 -24.92 -9.31
N ASP A 121 4.50 -24.87 -9.50
CA ASP A 121 5.44 -24.35 -8.50
C ASP A 121 5.42 -22.81 -8.40
N VAL A 122 5.26 -22.09 -9.53
CA VAL A 122 5.22 -20.62 -9.55
C VAL A 122 3.89 -20.12 -8.98
N ALA A 123 2.81 -20.86 -9.26
CA ALA A 123 1.48 -20.62 -8.77
C ALA A 123 1.40 -20.74 -7.23
N LYS A 124 2.04 -21.77 -6.67
CA LYS A 124 2.12 -21.98 -5.21
C LYS A 124 2.98 -20.94 -4.51
N ALA A 125 4.14 -20.59 -5.07
CA ALA A 125 5.04 -19.59 -4.50
C ALA A 125 4.41 -18.19 -4.53
N GLY A 126 3.88 -17.77 -5.68
CA GLY A 126 3.20 -16.47 -5.85
C GLY A 126 1.95 -16.33 -4.98
N SER A 127 1.10 -17.37 -4.92
CA SER A 127 -0.14 -17.34 -4.14
C SER A 127 0.09 -17.27 -2.62
N ARG A 128 1.22 -17.79 -2.12
CA ARG A 128 1.57 -17.73 -0.69
C ARG A 128 2.13 -16.36 -0.30
N SER A 129 2.97 -15.77 -1.15
CA SER A 129 3.49 -14.41 -0.96
C SER A 129 2.41 -13.35 -1.09
N VAL A 130 1.58 -13.39 -2.14
CA VAL A 130 0.49 -12.40 -2.36
C VAL A 130 -0.54 -12.42 -1.23
N SER A 131 -0.90 -13.62 -0.73
CA SER A 131 -1.86 -13.75 0.36
C SER A 131 -1.33 -13.26 1.72
N SER A 132 -0.01 -13.32 1.93
CA SER A 132 0.64 -12.87 3.17
C SER A 132 0.87 -11.36 3.14
N ILE A 133 1.21 -10.82 1.96
CA ILE A 133 1.40 -9.39 1.74
C ILE A 133 0.07 -8.64 1.79
N GLY A 134 -0.99 -9.13 1.14
CA GLY A 134 -2.32 -8.50 1.22
C GLY A 134 -2.90 -8.45 2.63
N LEU A 135 -2.60 -9.45 3.48
CA LEU A 135 -2.98 -9.45 4.89
C LEU A 135 -2.19 -8.43 5.72
N LEU A 136 -0.87 -8.32 5.49
CA LEU A 136 -0.02 -7.35 6.19
C LEU A 136 -0.33 -5.92 5.77
N HIS A 137 -0.54 -5.66 4.49
CA HIS A 137 -0.74 -4.32 3.96
C HIS A 137 -2.15 -3.76 4.26
N SER A 138 -3.19 -4.62 4.26
CA SER A 138 -4.52 -4.28 4.78
C SER A 138 -4.49 -3.97 6.28
N PHE A 139 -3.64 -4.66 7.07
CA PHE A 139 -3.45 -4.36 8.50
C PHE A 139 -2.65 -3.07 8.74
N GLU A 140 -1.66 -2.79 7.89
CA GLU A 140 -0.82 -1.60 7.94
C GLU A 140 -1.61 -0.32 7.59
N GLN A 141 -2.49 -0.37 6.58
CA GLN A 141 -3.41 0.73 6.24
C GLN A 141 -4.37 1.05 7.39
N CYS A 142 -4.87 0.01 8.07
CA CYS A 142 -5.74 0.18 9.23
C CYS A 142 -4.98 0.81 10.41
N SER A 143 -3.72 0.41 10.64
CA SER A 143 -2.90 0.91 11.75
C SER A 143 -2.41 2.35 11.54
N THR A 144 -2.03 2.73 10.31
CA THR A 144 -1.61 4.11 9.99
C THR A 144 -2.78 5.10 10.03
N SER A 145 -4.01 4.65 9.77
CA SER A 145 -5.21 5.49 9.94
C SER A 145 -5.55 5.79 11.42
N SER A 146 -4.98 5.04 12.36
CA SER A 146 -5.23 5.19 13.80
C SER A 146 -4.14 5.99 14.55
N LEU A 147 -3.02 6.33 13.91
CA LEU A 147 -1.82 6.85 14.60
C LEU A 147 -1.41 8.28 14.22
N ARG A 148 -2.26 9.06 13.54
CA ARG A 148 -2.01 10.50 13.36
C ARG A 148 -3.26 11.35 13.37
#